data_AF-A0A5E6V4M0-F1
#
_entry.id   AF-A0A5E6V4M0-F1
#
_cell.length_a   1.000
_cell.length_b   1.000
_cell.length_c   1.000
_cell.angle_alpha   90.00
_cell.angle_beta   90.00
_cell.angle_gamma   90.00
#
_symmetry.space_group_name_H-M   'P 1'
#
loop_
_entity.id
_entity.type
_entity.pdbx_description
1 polymer ?
#
loop_
_entity_poly.entity_id
_entity_poly.type
_entity_poly.pdbx_seq_one_letter_code
_entity_poly.pdbx_strand_id
1 'polypeptide(L)'
;MDYPKSVPSVGLVNGKFVNEDVVAGLPGSLIPATWGNSVTDELLNVVKAAGVEPSEDDATQLLQAVKKLSQAGEDKHATDIGAANLYMANYLPAVTVLKDGLALRFTAGNANSGASTFAPNGLMPKPLVSLAASALRPAEIVGGSVCSVVYSAALDSWVLVYASGGNAVSGRLLGVKTFTASGTYEPTTGMKHVLVKVVAGGGGSAGVGATTTSQYATVGGGASGSYAEAWLSSDAIGSRQVVTVGAGGGAGLAAANAGGGGTSSFGSLVSAAGGGGSPWIGFVANQGMGLYTGGYPGQTASGGNIVNSAGNAGAPGISVNGSTLAGHGGSSPLGGGGFGNSAAGSLAAPGSGFGSGAGGIANAPNQPGRPGGTGASGAVIIYEYA
;
A
#
# COMPACT_ATOMS: atom_id res chain seq x y z
N MET A 1 -38.57 10.76 -38.75
CA MET A 1 -39.87 10.19 -39.05
C MET A 1 -40.97 11.06 -38.44
N ASP A 2 -41.81 11.60 -39.30
CA ASP A 2 -43.12 12.17 -39.00
C ASP A 2 -44.11 11.63 -40.05
N TYR A 3 -45.39 11.98 -39.95
CA TYR A 3 -46.38 11.70 -41.00
C TYR A 3 -45.93 12.26 -42.37
N PRO A 4 -46.18 11.55 -43.47
CA PRO A 4 -45.69 11.90 -44.80
C PRO A 4 -46.49 13.06 -45.44
N LYS A 5 -46.41 14.27 -44.88
CA LYS A 5 -47.14 15.47 -45.33
C LYS A 5 -46.65 15.99 -46.68
N SER A 6 -45.41 15.73 -47.05
CA SER A 6 -44.78 16.16 -48.30
C SER A 6 -45.06 15.23 -49.49
N VAL A 7 -45.54 14.00 -49.23
CA VAL A 7 -45.82 13.01 -50.29
C VAL A 7 -47.06 13.42 -51.09
N PRO A 8 -46.95 13.66 -52.41
CA PRO A 8 -48.08 14.07 -53.22
C PRO A 8 -49.20 13.02 -53.21
N SER A 9 -50.45 13.47 -53.12
CA SER A 9 -51.64 12.61 -53.17
C SER A 9 -51.73 11.55 -52.06
N VAL A 10 -51.00 11.73 -50.95
CA VAL A 10 -51.04 10.81 -49.81
C VAL A 10 -52.40 10.73 -49.11
N GLY A 11 -53.24 11.75 -49.28
CA GLY A 11 -54.61 11.81 -48.77
C GLY A 11 -54.70 11.95 -47.26
N LEU A 12 -53.79 12.69 -46.61
CA LEU A 12 -53.85 12.97 -45.17
C LEU A 12 -54.91 14.04 -44.86
N VAL A 13 -55.64 13.87 -43.77
CA VAL A 13 -56.53 14.90 -43.20
C VAL A 13 -56.03 15.23 -41.80
N ASN A 14 -55.84 16.52 -41.50
CA ASN A 14 -55.23 16.99 -40.24
C ASN A 14 -53.88 16.33 -39.91
N GLY A 15 -53.11 15.96 -40.94
CA GLY A 15 -51.81 15.31 -40.79
C GLY A 15 -51.88 13.83 -40.39
N LYS A 16 -53.04 13.16 -40.54
CA LYS A 16 -53.25 11.73 -40.25
C LYS A 16 -53.84 11.00 -41.46
N PHE A 17 -53.60 9.69 -41.53
CA PHE A 17 -54.22 8.85 -42.55
C PHE A 17 -55.73 8.73 -42.30
N VAL A 18 -56.53 8.76 -43.36
CA VAL A 18 -57.99 8.61 -43.34
C VAL A 18 -58.46 7.56 -44.35
N ASN A 19 -59.54 6.87 -44.04
CA ASN A 19 -60.15 5.92 -44.98
C ASN A 19 -60.98 6.68 -46.01
N GLU A 20 -61.22 6.05 -47.16
CA GLU A 20 -62.11 6.59 -48.18
C GLU A 20 -63.53 6.76 -47.65
N ASP A 21 -64.14 7.91 -47.95
CA ASP A 21 -65.54 8.16 -47.71
C ASP A 21 -66.30 8.15 -49.04
N VAL A 22 -66.80 6.96 -49.38
CA VAL A 22 -67.59 6.70 -50.59
C VAL A 22 -68.93 7.44 -50.60
N VAL A 23 -69.43 7.91 -49.45
CA VAL A 23 -70.72 8.62 -49.35
C VAL A 23 -70.53 10.12 -49.59
N ALA A 24 -69.44 10.69 -49.06
CA ALA A 24 -69.09 12.10 -49.28
C ALA A 24 -68.25 12.34 -50.56
N GLY A 25 -67.84 11.28 -51.25
CA GLY A 25 -66.99 11.36 -52.45
C GLY A 25 -65.57 11.82 -52.15
N LEU A 26 -65.07 11.56 -50.94
CA LEU A 26 -63.74 11.97 -50.49
C LEU A 26 -62.75 10.81 -50.64
N PRO A 27 -61.67 10.97 -51.44
CA PRO A 27 -60.67 9.92 -51.59
C PRO A 27 -59.91 9.68 -50.28
N GLY A 28 -59.69 8.41 -49.95
CA GLY A 28 -58.92 7.98 -48.78
C GLY A 28 -57.41 8.13 -48.96
N SER A 29 -56.67 7.93 -47.88
CA SER A 29 -55.21 7.85 -47.94
C SER A 29 -54.71 6.62 -48.70
N LEU A 30 -53.45 6.66 -49.12
CA LEU A 30 -52.78 5.56 -49.85
C LEU A 30 -52.70 4.24 -49.06
N ILE A 31 -52.82 4.30 -47.74
CA ILE A 31 -52.79 3.13 -46.85
C ILE A 31 -53.98 3.18 -45.87
N PRO A 32 -54.43 2.03 -45.33
CA PRO A 32 -55.53 1.99 -44.36
C PRO A 32 -55.23 2.86 -43.14
N ALA A 33 -56.18 3.72 -42.76
CA ALA A 33 -56.00 4.72 -41.72
C ALA A 33 -55.61 4.12 -40.37
N THR A 34 -56.27 3.03 -39.99
CA THR A 34 -56.03 2.36 -38.70
C THR A 34 -54.59 1.86 -38.59
N TRP A 35 -54.10 1.18 -39.62
CA TRP A 35 -52.74 0.63 -39.61
C TRP A 35 -51.69 1.73 -39.73
N GLY A 36 -51.85 2.65 -40.70
CA GLY A 36 -50.92 3.74 -40.95
C GLY A 36 -50.76 4.65 -39.74
N ASN A 37 -51.87 5.03 -39.09
CA ASN A 37 -51.81 5.87 -37.90
C ASN A 37 -51.16 5.15 -36.73
N SER A 38 -51.52 3.89 -36.47
CA SER A 38 -50.99 3.13 -35.32
C SER A 38 -49.46 2.96 -35.39
N VAL A 39 -48.94 2.55 -36.54
CA VAL A 39 -47.49 2.35 -36.72
C VAL A 39 -46.73 3.67 -36.68
N THR A 40 -47.22 4.71 -37.36
CA THR A 40 -46.55 6.01 -37.35
C THR A 40 -46.57 6.62 -35.95
N ASP A 41 -47.68 6.54 -35.20
CA ASP A 41 -47.75 7.05 -33.83
C ASP A 41 -46.86 6.27 -32.86
N GLU A 42 -46.78 4.94 -32.97
CA GLU A 42 -45.91 4.12 -32.11
C GLU A 42 -44.44 4.53 -32.26
N LEU A 43 -43.98 4.70 -33.50
CA LEU A 43 -42.60 5.09 -33.78
C LEU A 43 -42.34 6.56 -33.42
N LEU A 44 -43.32 7.44 -33.63
CA LEU A 44 -43.26 8.84 -33.24
C LEU A 44 -43.15 9.00 -31.73
N ASN A 45 -43.84 8.15 -30.96
CA ASN A 45 -43.75 8.12 -29.50
C ASN A 45 -42.34 7.76 -29.03
N VAL A 46 -41.66 6.80 -29.68
CA VAL A 46 -40.26 6.44 -29.37
C VAL A 46 -39.31 7.61 -29.67
N VAL A 47 -39.49 8.28 -30.81
CA VAL A 47 -38.68 9.43 -31.22
C VAL A 47 -38.85 10.60 -30.25
N LYS A 48 -40.08 10.92 -29.88
CA LYS A 48 -40.40 11.96 -28.87
C LYS A 48 -39.87 11.61 -27.49
N ALA A 49 -40.00 10.35 -27.06
CA ALA A 49 -39.48 9.89 -25.77
C ALA A 49 -37.95 10.03 -25.67
N ALA A 50 -37.24 9.94 -26.80
CA ALA A 50 -35.80 10.18 -26.89
C ALA A 50 -35.42 11.69 -27.00
N GLY A 51 -36.40 12.61 -26.90
CA GLY A 51 -36.18 14.05 -27.02
C GLY A 51 -35.70 14.48 -28.42
N VAL A 52 -36.07 13.72 -29.45
CA VAL A 52 -35.79 14.06 -30.85
C VAL A 52 -37.06 14.67 -31.44
N GLU A 53 -36.94 15.85 -32.04
CA GLU A 53 -38.08 16.47 -32.75
C GLU A 53 -38.40 15.70 -34.03
N PRO A 54 -39.64 15.23 -34.22
CA PRO A 54 -40.03 14.51 -35.42
C PRO A 54 -39.82 15.33 -36.70
N SER A 55 -39.20 14.70 -37.70
CA SER A 55 -39.02 15.27 -39.03
C SER A 55 -39.38 14.25 -40.10
N GLU A 56 -40.15 14.66 -41.09
CA GLU A 56 -40.48 13.83 -42.25
C GLU A 56 -39.24 13.54 -43.12
N ASP A 57 -38.28 14.46 -43.15
CA ASP A 57 -37.08 14.39 -44.00
C ASP A 57 -35.98 13.48 -43.43
N ASP A 58 -36.10 13.00 -42.18
CA ASP A 58 -35.10 12.16 -41.52
C ASP A 58 -35.61 10.73 -41.26
N ALA A 59 -35.19 9.79 -42.12
CA ALA A 59 -35.48 8.37 -42.01
C ALA A 59 -34.64 7.64 -40.94
N THR A 60 -33.72 8.32 -40.26
CA THR A 60 -32.83 7.73 -39.24
C THR A 60 -33.29 7.97 -37.81
N GLN A 61 -34.36 8.74 -37.59
CA GLN A 61 -34.78 9.16 -36.24
C GLN A 61 -35.14 8.01 -35.30
N LEU A 62 -35.67 6.89 -35.79
CA LEU A 62 -35.90 5.71 -34.95
C LEU A 62 -34.56 5.10 -34.47
N LEU A 63 -33.57 5.01 -35.35
CA LEU A 63 -32.23 4.54 -35.01
C LEU A 63 -31.53 5.51 -34.04
N GLN A 64 -31.65 6.82 -34.27
CA GLN A 64 -31.13 7.84 -33.35
C GLN A 64 -31.82 7.75 -31.99
N ALA A 65 -33.14 7.55 -31.94
CA ALA A 65 -33.90 7.38 -30.72
C ALA A 65 -33.47 6.13 -29.95
N VAL A 66 -33.35 4.98 -30.62
CA VAL A 66 -32.85 3.73 -30.01
C VAL A 66 -31.41 3.89 -29.50
N LYS A 67 -30.53 4.56 -30.25
CA LYS A 67 -29.16 4.86 -29.79
C LYS A 67 -29.16 5.80 -28.59
N LYS A 68 -29.95 6.87 -28.58
CA LYS A 68 -30.08 7.80 -27.44
C LYS A 68 -30.68 7.13 -26.21
N LEU A 69 -31.72 6.32 -26.37
CA LEU A 69 -32.35 5.57 -25.27
C LEU A 69 -31.40 4.49 -24.73
N SER A 70 -30.57 3.88 -25.59
CA SER A 70 -29.51 2.95 -25.18
C SER A 70 -28.31 3.66 -24.54
N GLN A 71 -27.97 4.87 -24.97
CA GLN A 71 -26.91 5.72 -24.40
C GLN A 71 -27.35 6.45 -23.13
N ALA A 72 -28.65 6.63 -22.89
CA ALA A 72 -29.18 7.01 -21.58
C ALA A 72 -28.95 5.93 -20.49
N GLY A 73 -28.36 4.78 -20.88
CA GLY A 73 -27.69 3.83 -20.00
C GLY A 73 -26.24 4.20 -19.65
N GLU A 74 -25.72 5.38 -20.03
CA GLU A 74 -24.47 5.92 -19.51
C GLU A 74 -24.53 6.00 -17.97
N ASP A 75 -23.41 5.66 -17.32
CA ASP A 75 -23.24 5.52 -15.87
C ASP A 75 -24.13 6.49 -15.07
N LYS A 76 -25.29 6.03 -14.61
CA LYS A 76 -26.23 6.85 -13.82
C LYS A 76 -25.48 7.44 -12.64
N HIS A 77 -25.16 8.73 -12.73
CA HIS A 77 -24.41 9.50 -11.74
C HIS A 77 -25.29 10.61 -11.19
N ALA A 78 -25.27 10.78 -9.88
CA ALA A 78 -25.99 11.85 -9.20
C ALA A 78 -25.23 12.29 -7.94
N THR A 79 -25.48 13.50 -7.48
CA THR A 79 -24.90 14.00 -6.24
C THR A 79 -25.67 13.46 -5.04
N ASP A 80 -24.94 13.13 -3.98
CA ASP A 80 -25.53 12.82 -2.68
C ASP A 80 -26.33 14.02 -2.13
N ILE A 81 -27.59 13.77 -1.79
CA ILE A 81 -28.51 14.72 -1.14
C ILE A 81 -28.82 14.30 0.31
N GLY A 82 -28.17 13.25 0.80
CA GLY A 82 -28.34 12.72 2.14
C GLY A 82 -27.40 13.34 3.17
N ALA A 83 -27.12 12.56 4.22
CA ALA A 83 -26.25 12.94 5.33
C ALA A 83 -25.14 11.90 5.53
N ALA A 84 -24.21 12.15 6.46
CA ALA A 84 -23.18 11.18 6.81
C ALA A 84 -23.78 9.82 7.16
N ASN A 85 -23.26 8.75 6.56
CA ASN A 85 -23.74 7.36 6.67
C ASN A 85 -25.18 7.09 6.12
N LEU A 86 -25.88 8.10 5.62
CA LEU A 86 -27.20 7.98 4.99
C LEU A 86 -27.16 8.65 3.62
N TYR A 87 -26.64 7.93 2.64
CA TYR A 87 -26.43 8.45 1.29
C TYR A 87 -27.72 8.33 0.46
N MET A 88 -28.08 9.40 -0.25
CA MET A 88 -29.29 9.42 -1.08
C MET A 88 -29.00 10.13 -2.40
N ALA A 89 -29.52 9.65 -3.52
CA ALA A 89 -29.27 10.29 -4.81
C ALA A 89 -30.47 10.16 -5.76
N ASN A 90 -30.78 11.24 -6.49
CA ASN A 90 -31.90 11.25 -7.45
C ASN A 90 -31.38 11.07 -8.88
N TYR A 91 -31.69 9.92 -9.48
CA TYR A 91 -31.31 9.60 -10.85
C TYR A 91 -32.42 9.91 -11.86
N LEU A 92 -32.03 10.12 -13.11
CA LEU A 92 -32.93 10.24 -14.24
C LEU A 92 -32.51 9.23 -15.33
N PRO A 93 -33.44 8.40 -15.86
CA PRO A 93 -34.79 8.16 -15.36
C PRO A 93 -34.79 7.59 -13.93
N ALA A 94 -35.83 7.94 -13.16
CA ALA A 94 -35.94 7.55 -11.75
C ALA A 94 -35.92 6.03 -11.56
N VAL A 95 -35.10 5.58 -10.61
CA VAL A 95 -35.08 4.17 -10.18
C VAL A 95 -36.30 3.93 -9.28
N THR A 96 -37.27 3.18 -9.78
CA THR A 96 -38.51 2.86 -9.04
C THR A 96 -38.50 1.46 -8.42
N VAL A 97 -37.60 0.57 -8.87
CA VAL A 97 -37.46 -0.80 -8.36
C VAL A 97 -35.97 -1.16 -8.36
N LEU A 98 -35.50 -1.78 -7.26
CA LEU A 98 -34.17 -2.36 -7.18
C LEU A 98 -34.14 -3.73 -7.85
N LYS A 99 -33.22 -3.93 -8.80
CA LYS A 99 -32.99 -5.20 -9.47
C LYS A 99 -31.58 -5.68 -9.13
N ASP A 100 -31.41 -6.99 -9.02
CA ASP A 100 -30.09 -7.58 -8.79
C ASP A 100 -29.11 -7.14 -9.89
N GLY A 101 -27.90 -6.76 -9.50
CA GLY A 101 -26.87 -6.25 -10.41
C GLY A 101 -27.06 -4.79 -10.84
N LEU A 102 -28.06 -4.06 -10.32
CA LEU A 102 -28.23 -2.64 -10.60
C LEU A 102 -27.00 -1.85 -10.13
N ALA A 103 -26.24 -1.31 -11.08
CA ALA A 103 -25.07 -0.47 -10.82
C ALA A 103 -25.43 1.02 -10.90
N LEU A 104 -24.99 1.79 -9.91
CA LEU A 104 -25.16 3.24 -9.85
C LEU A 104 -23.87 3.92 -9.40
N ARG A 105 -23.73 5.21 -9.72
CA ARG A 105 -22.65 6.05 -9.20
C ARG A 105 -23.20 7.25 -8.46
N PHE A 106 -22.52 7.71 -7.42
CA PHE A 106 -22.86 8.97 -6.77
C PHE A 106 -21.62 9.71 -6.30
N THR A 107 -21.68 11.04 -6.21
CA THR A 107 -20.65 11.82 -5.51
C THR A 107 -21.07 11.98 -4.06
N ALA A 108 -20.32 11.41 -3.12
CA ALA A 108 -20.62 11.48 -1.69
C ALA A 108 -20.46 12.91 -1.17
N GLY A 109 -21.46 13.43 -0.44
CA GLY A 109 -21.37 14.75 0.19
C GLY A 109 -20.56 14.70 1.48
N ASN A 110 -20.62 13.57 2.18
CA ASN A 110 -20.06 13.39 3.51
C ASN A 110 -19.17 12.15 3.61
N ALA A 111 -18.12 12.22 4.44
CA ALA A 111 -17.35 11.03 4.80
C ALA A 111 -18.19 10.09 5.68
N ASN A 112 -17.96 8.78 5.57
CA ASN A 112 -18.61 7.83 6.45
C ASN A 112 -17.80 7.65 7.75
N SER A 113 -18.51 7.49 8.87
CA SER A 113 -17.94 7.20 10.19
C SER A 113 -18.29 5.80 10.71
N GLY A 114 -18.95 4.98 9.89
CA GLY A 114 -19.34 3.61 10.22
C GLY A 114 -20.32 3.03 9.22
N ALA A 115 -21.17 2.12 9.72
CA ALA A 115 -22.21 1.45 8.92
C ALA A 115 -23.05 2.50 8.19
N SER A 116 -23.18 2.33 6.88
CA SER A 116 -23.81 3.30 5.99
C SER A 116 -24.97 2.66 5.23
N THR A 117 -25.81 3.50 4.64
CA THR A 117 -26.93 3.08 3.77
C THR A 117 -26.93 3.90 2.49
N PHE A 118 -27.57 3.37 1.45
CA PHE A 118 -27.78 4.08 0.18
C PHE A 118 -29.22 3.90 -0.33
N ALA A 119 -29.83 4.99 -0.81
CA ALA A 119 -31.17 5.00 -1.41
C ALA A 119 -31.21 5.84 -2.71
N PRO A 120 -31.49 5.22 -3.87
CA PRO A 120 -31.80 5.97 -5.08
C PRO A 120 -33.26 6.45 -5.09
N ASN A 121 -33.50 7.66 -5.59
CA ASN A 121 -34.82 8.21 -5.92
C ASN A 121 -35.88 8.09 -4.79
N GLY A 122 -35.47 8.19 -3.52
CA GLY A 122 -36.39 8.15 -2.38
C GLY A 122 -36.93 6.77 -2.01
N LEU A 123 -36.39 5.68 -2.59
CA LEU A 123 -36.66 4.32 -2.13
C LEU A 123 -36.18 4.10 -0.68
N MET A 124 -36.68 3.05 -0.03
CA MET A 124 -36.21 2.69 1.32
C MET A 124 -34.69 2.46 1.33
N PRO A 125 -33.93 3.14 2.21
CA PRO A 125 -32.49 2.94 2.34
C PRO A 125 -32.14 1.48 2.63
N LYS A 126 -31.18 0.95 1.89
CA LYS A 126 -30.62 -0.38 2.11
C LYS A 126 -29.19 -0.26 2.64
N PRO A 127 -28.69 -1.23 3.42
CA PRO A 127 -27.31 -1.23 3.90
C PRO A 127 -26.34 -1.07 2.73
N LEU A 128 -25.32 -0.25 2.92
CA LEU A 128 -24.17 -0.13 2.04
C LEU A 128 -23.02 -0.88 2.72
N VAL A 129 -22.51 -1.92 2.05
CA VAL A 129 -21.50 -2.84 2.56
C VAL A 129 -20.24 -2.80 1.68
N SER A 130 -19.11 -3.24 2.21
CA SER A 130 -17.87 -3.36 1.47
C SER A 130 -17.89 -4.58 0.53
N LEU A 131 -16.87 -4.73 -0.31
CA LEU A 131 -16.67 -5.94 -1.15
C LEU A 131 -16.62 -7.25 -0.34
N ALA A 132 -16.31 -7.19 0.95
CA ALA A 132 -16.34 -8.33 1.86
C ALA A 132 -17.73 -8.58 2.49
N ALA A 133 -18.79 -7.97 1.96
CA ALA A 133 -20.17 -8.06 2.46
C ALA A 133 -20.33 -7.68 3.95
N SER A 134 -19.45 -6.82 4.46
CA SER A 134 -19.48 -6.33 5.84
C SER A 134 -19.90 -4.86 5.87
N ALA A 135 -20.48 -4.40 6.98
CA ALA A 135 -20.83 -2.99 7.17
C ALA A 135 -19.61 -2.09 6.92
N LEU A 136 -19.82 -0.93 6.26
CA LEU A 136 -18.73 0.00 6.01
C LEU A 136 -18.08 0.46 7.32
N ARG A 137 -16.77 0.66 7.26
CA ARG A 137 -15.93 1.16 8.36
C ARG A 137 -15.63 2.64 8.15
N PRO A 138 -15.31 3.41 9.22
CA PRO A 138 -14.97 4.82 9.07
C PRO A 138 -13.93 5.07 7.96
N ALA A 139 -14.16 6.11 7.15
CA ALA A 139 -13.30 6.57 6.06
C ALA A 139 -13.17 5.64 4.82
N GLU A 140 -14.05 4.64 4.66
CA GLU A 140 -14.19 3.90 3.40
C GLU A 140 -14.86 4.73 2.29
N ILE A 141 -15.59 5.78 2.66
CA ILE A 141 -16.07 6.85 1.79
C ILE A 141 -15.59 8.18 2.40
N VAL A 142 -14.89 8.99 1.59
CA VAL A 142 -14.50 10.35 1.95
C VAL A 142 -15.43 11.34 1.26
N GLY A 143 -15.74 12.48 1.90
CA GLY A 143 -16.54 13.54 1.28
C GLY A 143 -15.93 13.99 -0.05
N GLY A 144 -16.76 14.15 -1.07
CA GLY A 144 -16.36 14.43 -2.45
C GLY A 144 -15.97 13.19 -3.28
N SER A 145 -15.95 11.98 -2.70
CA SER A 145 -15.61 10.76 -3.45
C SER A 145 -16.68 10.39 -4.46
N VAL A 146 -16.26 10.05 -5.68
CA VAL A 146 -17.12 9.35 -6.65
C VAL A 146 -17.18 7.89 -6.23
N CYS A 147 -18.37 7.45 -5.83
CA CYS A 147 -18.66 6.10 -5.38
C CYS A 147 -19.40 5.33 -6.49
N SER A 148 -19.04 4.06 -6.68
CA SER A 148 -19.79 3.12 -7.52
C SER A 148 -20.34 2.02 -6.64
N VAL A 149 -21.63 1.76 -6.76
CA VAL A 149 -22.36 0.78 -5.95
C VAL A 149 -23.15 -0.17 -6.84
N VAL A 150 -23.29 -1.41 -6.41
CA VAL A 150 -24.11 -2.43 -7.08
C VAL A 150 -25.09 -3.03 -6.08
N TYR A 151 -26.38 -3.09 -6.42
CA TYR A 151 -27.37 -3.74 -5.57
C TYR A 151 -27.27 -5.26 -5.71
N SER A 152 -27.20 -5.97 -4.59
CA SER A 152 -27.27 -7.43 -4.52
C SER A 152 -28.59 -7.85 -3.86
N ALA A 153 -29.43 -8.54 -4.61
CA ALA A 153 -30.70 -9.08 -4.09
C ALA A 153 -30.47 -10.18 -3.05
N ALA A 154 -29.37 -10.95 -3.16
CA ALA A 154 -29.03 -12.01 -2.21
C ALA A 154 -28.66 -11.46 -0.82
N LEU A 155 -28.02 -10.28 -0.76
CA LEU A 155 -27.65 -9.60 0.49
C LEU A 155 -28.70 -8.59 0.95
N ASP A 156 -29.70 -8.30 0.13
CA ASP A 156 -30.61 -7.16 0.26
C ASP A 156 -29.88 -5.84 0.60
N SER A 157 -28.72 -5.64 -0.03
CA SER A 157 -27.76 -4.57 0.31
C SER A 157 -27.07 -4.04 -0.95
N TRP A 158 -26.62 -2.79 -0.88
CA TRP A 158 -25.70 -2.20 -1.84
C TRP A 158 -24.26 -2.59 -1.51
N VAL A 159 -23.50 -3.01 -2.50
CA VAL A 159 -22.07 -3.29 -2.37
C VAL A 159 -21.30 -2.08 -2.94
N LEU A 160 -20.43 -1.48 -2.13
CA LEU A 160 -19.50 -0.44 -2.56
C LEU A 160 -18.37 -1.10 -3.36
N VAL A 161 -18.37 -0.86 -4.68
CA VAL A 161 -17.38 -1.43 -5.61
C VAL A 161 -16.15 -0.52 -5.74
N TYR A 162 -16.36 0.80 -5.66
CA TYR A 162 -15.30 1.79 -5.80
C TYR A 162 -15.67 3.08 -5.08
N ALA A 163 -14.68 3.77 -4.49
CA ALA A 163 -14.81 5.13 -3.97
C ALA A 163 -13.51 5.90 -4.24
N SER A 164 -13.55 6.95 -5.07
CA SER A 164 -12.34 7.61 -5.59
C SER A 164 -11.45 8.29 -4.54
N GLY A 165 -12.01 8.69 -3.40
CA GLY A 165 -11.27 9.22 -2.25
C GLY A 165 -11.36 8.31 -1.02
N GLY A 166 -12.11 7.22 -1.10
CA GLY A 166 -12.29 6.25 -0.02
C GLY A 166 -11.18 5.20 -0.02
N ASN A 167 -10.75 4.75 1.15
CA ASN A 167 -9.77 3.66 1.27
C ASN A 167 -10.35 2.27 0.93
N ALA A 168 -11.33 2.18 0.03
CA ALA A 168 -12.14 1.00 -0.27
C ALA A 168 -11.38 -0.17 -0.94
N VAL A 169 -10.06 -0.11 -1.05
CA VAL A 169 -9.22 -1.22 -1.53
C VAL A 169 -8.45 -1.80 -0.35
N SER A 170 -9.01 -2.83 0.28
CA SER A 170 -8.36 -3.55 1.38
C SER A 170 -7.08 -4.23 0.88
N GLY A 171 -6.04 -4.26 1.73
CA GLY A 171 -4.74 -4.85 1.43
C GLY A 171 -3.77 -3.97 0.63
N ARG A 172 -4.18 -2.75 0.21
CA ARG A 172 -3.28 -1.79 -0.45
C ARG A 172 -2.24 -1.24 0.53
N LEU A 173 -1.01 -1.06 0.06
CA LEU A 173 0.02 -0.27 0.77
C LEU A 173 -0.41 1.20 0.87
N LEU A 174 -0.59 1.69 2.09
CA LEU A 174 -0.88 3.08 2.42
C LEU A 174 0.39 3.94 2.44
N GLY A 175 1.50 3.38 2.91
CA GLY A 175 2.77 4.10 2.98
C GLY A 175 3.86 3.31 3.69
N VAL A 176 5.07 3.87 3.69
CA VAL A 176 6.25 3.32 4.38
C VAL A 176 6.81 4.37 5.33
N LYS A 177 7.00 4.02 6.60
CA LYS A 177 7.60 4.88 7.62
C LYS A 177 8.89 4.22 8.11
N THR A 178 10.02 4.91 7.93
CA THR A 178 11.35 4.42 8.30
C THR A 178 11.93 5.26 9.42
N PHE A 179 12.35 4.59 10.48
CA PHE A 179 13.02 5.18 11.63
C PHE A 179 14.51 4.80 11.61
N THR A 180 15.36 5.79 11.41
CA THR A 180 16.83 5.70 11.58
C THR A 180 17.30 6.37 12.87
N ALA A 181 16.38 7.01 13.60
CA ALA A 181 16.53 7.50 14.96
C ALA A 181 15.27 7.15 15.76
N SER A 182 15.41 7.00 17.07
CA SER A 182 14.28 6.70 17.96
C SER A 182 13.22 7.82 17.90
N GLY A 183 11.96 7.43 18.05
CA GLY A 183 10.83 8.36 17.96
C GLY A 183 9.51 7.68 18.27
N THR A 184 8.42 8.29 17.83
CA THR A 184 7.08 7.76 18.01
C THR A 184 6.48 7.44 16.64
N TYR A 185 5.87 6.27 16.53
CA TYR A 185 5.06 5.88 15.40
C TYR A 185 3.57 6.14 15.70
N GLU A 186 2.92 6.86 14.80
CA GLU A 186 1.48 7.10 14.79
C GLU A 186 0.89 6.47 13.52
N PRO A 187 -0.11 5.57 13.63
CA PRO A 187 -0.78 4.98 12.47
C PRO A 187 -1.40 6.02 11.53
N THR A 188 -1.24 5.82 10.23
CA THR A 188 -2.02 6.60 9.25
C THR A 188 -3.49 6.22 9.34
N THR A 189 -4.37 7.21 9.23
CA THR A 189 -5.82 6.99 9.16
C THR A 189 -6.15 5.95 8.09
N GLY A 190 -6.87 4.89 8.48
CA GLY A 190 -7.22 3.79 7.59
C GLY A 190 -6.29 2.58 7.64
N MET A 191 -5.17 2.64 8.37
CA MET A 191 -4.29 1.48 8.59
C MET A 191 -5.03 0.34 9.30
N LYS A 192 -4.93 -0.87 8.75
CA LYS A 192 -5.46 -2.13 9.31
C LYS A 192 -4.37 -3.12 9.67
N HIS A 193 -3.29 -3.14 8.90
CA HIS A 193 -2.15 -4.00 9.18
C HIS A 193 -0.85 -3.25 8.95
N VAL A 194 0.20 -3.69 9.64
CA VAL A 194 1.57 -3.31 9.29
C VAL A 194 2.46 -4.53 9.12
N LEU A 195 3.34 -4.46 8.13
CA LEU A 195 4.56 -5.26 8.14
C LEU A 195 5.66 -4.41 8.78
N VAL A 196 6.14 -4.80 9.94
CA VAL A 196 7.25 -4.15 10.62
C VAL A 196 8.52 -4.99 10.47
N LYS A 197 9.61 -4.33 10.08
CA LYS A 197 10.95 -4.89 10.01
C LYS A 197 11.83 -4.17 11.02
N VAL A 198 12.44 -4.91 11.94
CA VAL A 198 13.30 -4.38 13.01
C VAL A 198 14.68 -4.99 12.88
N VAL A 199 15.70 -4.15 12.71
CA VAL A 199 17.11 -4.56 12.80
C VAL A 199 17.80 -3.78 13.91
N ALA A 200 18.52 -4.48 14.78
CA ALA A 200 19.28 -3.87 15.87
C ALA A 200 20.61 -3.28 15.39
N GLY A 201 21.29 -2.50 16.23
CA GLY A 201 22.63 -2.00 15.92
C GLY A 201 23.67 -3.13 15.87
N GLY A 202 24.64 -3.03 14.96
CA GLY A 202 25.79 -3.94 14.92
C GLY A 202 26.88 -3.51 15.90
N GLY A 203 27.71 -4.45 16.34
CA GLY A 203 28.84 -4.20 17.24
C GLY A 203 30.05 -3.57 16.53
N GLY A 204 30.86 -2.84 17.29
CA GLY A 204 32.14 -2.34 16.83
C GLY A 204 33.22 -3.41 16.81
N SER A 205 34.38 -3.10 16.22
CA SER A 205 35.59 -3.91 16.34
C SER A 205 36.58 -3.28 17.32
N ALA A 206 37.39 -4.13 17.94
CA ALA A 206 38.37 -3.75 18.95
C ALA A 206 39.52 -2.97 18.29
N GLY A 207 40.23 -2.17 19.08
CA GLY A 207 41.48 -1.56 18.63
C GLY A 207 42.67 -2.46 18.92
N VAL A 208 43.72 -2.33 18.12
CA VAL A 208 44.99 -3.02 18.31
C VAL A 208 45.98 -2.14 19.07
N GLY A 209 46.77 -2.74 19.97
CA GLY A 209 47.88 -2.07 20.64
C GLY A 209 49.07 -1.78 19.73
N ALA A 210 49.95 -0.88 20.16
CA ALA A 210 51.22 -0.63 19.48
C ALA A 210 52.12 -1.88 19.53
N THR A 211 52.69 -2.26 18.40
CA THR A 211 53.53 -3.45 18.26
C THR A 211 55.01 -3.09 18.25
N THR A 212 55.82 -3.92 18.92
CA THR A 212 57.29 -3.86 18.85
C THR A 212 57.83 -4.61 17.62
N THR A 213 59.15 -4.76 17.54
CA THR A 213 59.85 -5.50 16.46
C THR A 213 59.50 -6.99 16.42
N SER A 214 59.01 -7.56 17.52
CA SER A 214 58.73 -8.99 17.68
C SER A 214 57.26 -9.30 17.90
N GLN A 215 56.36 -8.34 17.63
CA GLN A 215 54.93 -8.48 17.93
C GLN A 215 54.05 -8.19 16.72
N TYR A 216 52.97 -8.94 16.66
CA TYR A 216 51.83 -8.70 15.79
C TYR A 216 50.58 -8.50 16.65
N ALA A 217 49.57 -7.85 16.11
CA ALA A 217 48.27 -7.76 16.74
C ALA A 217 47.18 -7.89 15.68
N THR A 218 46.10 -8.60 15.99
CA THR A 218 44.91 -8.69 15.13
C THR A 218 43.68 -8.82 16.02
N VAL A 219 42.53 -8.44 15.49
CA VAL A 219 41.24 -8.57 16.17
C VAL A 219 40.20 -9.12 15.19
N GLY A 220 39.15 -9.73 15.75
CA GLY A 220 37.95 -10.07 14.98
C GLY A 220 37.12 -8.83 14.63
N GLY A 221 36.13 -9.04 13.77
CA GLY A 221 35.12 -8.01 13.49
C GLY A 221 34.02 -7.97 14.57
N GLY A 222 33.22 -6.91 14.59
CA GLY A 222 32.00 -6.85 15.39
C GLY A 222 30.87 -7.70 14.81
N ALA A 223 29.95 -8.18 15.64
CA ALA A 223 28.77 -8.91 15.18
C ALA A 223 27.70 -7.98 14.59
N SER A 224 26.81 -8.51 13.76
CA SER A 224 25.59 -7.78 13.39
C SER A 224 24.52 -7.84 14.49
N GLY A 225 23.61 -6.88 14.46
CA GLY A 225 22.38 -6.88 15.23
C GLY A 225 21.39 -7.93 14.73
N SER A 226 20.54 -8.38 15.64
CA SER A 226 19.44 -9.31 15.35
C SER A 226 18.37 -8.68 14.47
N TYR A 227 17.50 -9.53 13.90
CA TYR A 227 16.48 -9.10 12.94
C TYR A 227 15.15 -9.80 13.16
N ALA A 228 14.06 -9.04 13.10
CA ALA A 228 12.69 -9.55 13.15
C ALA A 228 11.78 -8.90 12.08
N GLU A 229 10.83 -9.71 11.61
CA GLU A 229 9.68 -9.25 10.82
C GLU A 229 8.38 -9.68 11.48
N ALA A 230 7.41 -8.77 11.57
CA ALA A 230 6.08 -9.08 12.08
C ALA A 230 4.97 -8.44 11.23
N TRP A 231 3.88 -9.20 11.05
CA TRP A 231 2.60 -8.73 10.54
C TRP A 231 1.65 -8.50 11.70
N LEU A 232 1.31 -7.24 11.98
CA LEU A 232 0.52 -6.84 13.16
C LEU A 232 -0.78 -6.15 12.71
N SER A 233 -1.88 -6.39 13.42
CA SER A 233 -3.16 -5.71 13.18
C SER A 233 -3.20 -4.36 13.87
N SER A 234 -4.13 -3.49 13.43
CA SER A 234 -4.43 -2.22 14.07
C SER A 234 -4.73 -2.36 15.57
N ASP A 235 -5.39 -3.46 15.96
CA ASP A 235 -5.77 -3.71 17.35
C ASP A 235 -4.56 -4.00 18.23
N ALA A 236 -3.57 -4.73 17.70
CA ALA A 236 -2.31 -4.99 18.41
C ALA A 236 -1.45 -3.71 18.56
N ILE A 237 -1.52 -2.82 17.57
CA ILE A 237 -0.73 -1.60 17.50
C ILE A 237 -1.32 -0.48 18.37
N GLY A 238 -2.65 -0.39 18.47
CA GLY A 238 -3.31 0.70 19.17
C GLY A 238 -3.05 2.07 18.50
N SER A 239 -3.08 3.14 19.30
CA SER A 239 -3.02 4.53 18.79
C SER A 239 -1.62 5.06 18.54
N ARG A 240 -0.59 4.51 19.19
CA ARG A 240 0.82 4.88 18.99
C ARG A 240 1.75 3.80 19.53
N GLN A 241 2.97 3.74 18.97
CA GLN A 241 4.05 2.90 19.48
C GLN A 241 5.34 3.70 19.60
N VAL A 242 6.09 3.45 20.68
CA VAL A 242 7.45 3.98 20.82
C VAL A 242 8.37 3.17 19.92
N VAL A 243 9.13 3.84 19.06
CA VAL A 243 10.14 3.21 18.21
C VAL A 243 11.51 3.47 18.79
N THR A 244 12.23 2.41 19.13
CA THR A 244 13.63 2.50 19.56
C THR A 244 14.52 2.08 18.40
N VAL A 245 15.48 2.92 18.03
CA VAL A 245 16.52 2.57 17.07
C VAL A 245 17.83 2.42 17.83
N GLY A 246 18.37 1.21 17.82
CA GLY A 246 19.63 0.88 18.46
C GLY A 246 20.81 1.55 17.77
N ALA A 247 21.66 2.24 18.53
CA ALA A 247 22.90 2.80 18.01
C ALA A 247 23.88 1.70 17.57
N GLY A 248 24.74 2.01 16.61
CA GLY A 248 25.88 1.15 16.30
C GLY A 248 26.88 1.10 17.46
N GLY A 249 27.55 -0.03 17.63
CA GLY A 249 28.58 -0.23 18.64
C GLY A 249 29.79 0.65 18.38
N GLY A 250 30.29 1.31 19.42
CA GLY A 250 31.46 2.17 19.34
C GLY A 250 32.73 1.38 18.99
N ALA A 251 33.64 2.03 18.25
CA ALA A 251 34.96 1.49 17.97
C ALA A 251 35.76 1.32 19.27
N GLY A 252 36.49 0.20 19.39
CA GLY A 252 37.47 0.06 20.44
C GLY A 252 38.62 1.05 20.25
N LEU A 253 39.03 1.73 21.33
CA LEU A 253 40.29 2.48 21.35
C LEU A 253 41.48 1.52 21.17
N ALA A 254 42.68 2.06 20.96
CA ALA A 254 43.89 1.24 20.86
C ALA A 254 44.04 0.34 22.11
N ALA A 255 44.25 -0.96 21.89
CA ALA A 255 44.31 -1.98 22.94
C ALA A 255 43.06 -2.06 23.84
N ALA A 256 41.87 -1.79 23.28
CA ALA A 256 40.61 -1.83 24.02
C ALA A 256 39.51 -2.59 23.27
N ASN A 257 38.58 -3.13 24.05
CA ASN A 257 37.36 -3.79 23.56
C ASN A 257 36.47 -2.79 22.80
N ALA A 258 35.68 -3.31 21.87
CA ALA A 258 34.65 -2.53 21.20
C ALA A 258 33.34 -2.50 21.99
N GLY A 259 32.49 -1.52 21.70
CA GLY A 259 31.12 -1.47 22.20
C GLY A 259 30.19 -2.41 21.43
N GLY A 260 29.20 -2.97 22.13
CA GLY A 260 28.07 -3.65 21.49
C GLY A 260 27.09 -2.66 20.87
N GLY A 261 26.34 -3.12 19.86
CA GLY A 261 25.24 -2.38 19.29
C GLY A 261 24.02 -2.32 20.23
N GLY A 262 23.19 -1.30 20.04
CA GLY A 262 21.95 -1.11 20.80
C GLY A 262 20.80 -1.96 20.25
N THR A 263 19.85 -2.25 21.13
CA THR A 263 18.56 -2.88 20.77
C THR A 263 17.69 -1.93 19.94
N SER A 264 17.04 -2.45 18.90
CA SER A 264 15.95 -1.75 18.21
C SER A 264 14.62 -2.41 18.54
N SER A 265 13.53 -1.63 18.60
CA SER A 265 12.20 -2.17 18.88
C SER A 265 11.06 -1.34 18.30
N PHE A 266 9.93 -2.01 18.08
CA PHE A 266 8.64 -1.42 17.81
C PHE A 266 7.74 -1.67 19.01
N GLY A 267 7.73 -0.72 19.95
CA GLY A 267 7.10 -0.86 21.26
C GLY A 267 7.63 -2.08 22.01
N SER A 268 6.72 -2.76 22.70
CA SER A 268 6.92 -4.11 23.23
C SER A 268 6.55 -5.22 22.24
N LEU A 269 6.07 -4.86 21.05
CA LEU A 269 5.50 -5.80 20.08
C LEU A 269 6.60 -6.58 19.34
N VAL A 270 7.70 -5.91 18.99
CA VAL A 270 8.85 -6.53 18.31
C VAL A 270 10.15 -5.96 18.85
N SER A 271 11.13 -6.81 19.17
CA SER A 271 12.43 -6.39 19.69
C SER A 271 13.56 -7.20 19.06
N ALA A 272 14.64 -6.52 18.68
CA ALA A 272 15.86 -7.13 18.18
C ALA A 272 17.05 -6.65 19.00
N ALA A 273 17.82 -7.59 19.55
CA ALA A 273 19.01 -7.30 20.35
C ALA A 273 20.21 -6.90 19.47
N GLY A 274 21.01 -5.95 19.94
CA GLY A 274 22.22 -5.52 19.23
C GLY A 274 23.34 -6.55 19.21
N GLY A 275 24.23 -6.44 18.23
CA GLY A 275 25.39 -7.32 18.07
C GLY A 275 26.50 -6.98 19.06
N GLY A 276 27.24 -7.99 19.54
CA GLY A 276 28.39 -7.80 20.40
C GLY A 276 29.58 -7.14 19.67
N GLY A 277 30.32 -6.30 20.40
CA GLY A 277 31.63 -5.81 19.95
C GLY A 277 32.71 -6.89 20.09
N SER A 278 33.75 -6.87 19.26
CA SER A 278 34.86 -7.82 19.42
C SER A 278 35.73 -7.47 20.63
N PRO A 279 36.35 -8.45 21.30
CA PRO A 279 37.31 -8.22 22.38
C PRO A 279 38.73 -7.89 21.88
N TRP A 280 39.49 -7.17 22.69
CA TRP A 280 40.95 -7.10 22.62
C TRP A 280 41.55 -8.17 23.53
N ILE A 281 42.41 -9.04 22.97
CA ILE A 281 42.93 -10.22 23.68
C ILE A 281 44.44 -10.11 23.96
N GLY A 282 45.20 -9.40 23.11
CA GLY A 282 46.64 -9.18 23.31
C GLY A 282 47.47 -9.38 22.04
N PHE A 283 48.78 -9.47 22.21
CA PHE A 283 49.75 -9.58 21.12
C PHE A 283 50.04 -11.04 20.72
N VAL A 284 50.43 -11.23 19.46
CA VAL A 284 51.06 -12.46 18.96
C VAL A 284 52.57 -12.24 18.92
N ALA A 285 53.34 -13.17 19.48
CA ALA A 285 54.80 -13.16 19.34
C ALA A 285 55.23 -13.48 17.88
N ASN A 286 56.43 -13.06 17.49
CA ASN A 286 57.01 -13.40 16.19
C ASN A 286 57.06 -14.92 15.99
N GLN A 287 56.66 -15.39 14.80
CA GLN A 287 56.47 -16.80 14.44
C GLN A 287 55.39 -17.53 15.28
N GLY A 288 54.61 -16.79 16.06
CA GLY A 288 53.50 -17.33 16.85
C GLY A 288 52.23 -17.57 16.04
N MET A 289 51.25 -18.19 16.69
CA MET A 289 49.90 -18.38 16.18
C MET A 289 48.87 -17.83 17.17
N GLY A 290 47.79 -17.25 16.67
CA GLY A 290 46.72 -16.70 17.50
C GLY A 290 45.39 -16.62 16.78
N LEU A 291 44.32 -16.96 17.49
CA LEU A 291 42.93 -16.84 17.04
C LEU A 291 42.20 -15.86 17.95
N TYR A 292 41.65 -14.80 17.35
CA TYR A 292 41.06 -13.68 18.06
C TYR A 292 39.57 -13.64 17.76
N THR A 293 38.74 -13.87 18.78
CA THR A 293 37.29 -13.98 18.57
C THR A 293 36.73 -12.69 17.97
N GLY A 294 35.74 -12.82 17.09
CA GLY A 294 34.88 -11.69 16.75
C GLY A 294 33.89 -11.37 17.85
N GLY A 295 33.06 -10.37 17.60
CA GLY A 295 31.89 -10.09 18.41
C GLY A 295 30.89 -11.25 18.37
N TYR A 296 30.26 -11.52 19.51
CA TYR A 296 29.19 -12.51 19.60
C TYR A 296 27.88 -11.95 19.01
N PRO A 297 27.07 -12.78 18.32
CA PRO A 297 25.80 -12.35 17.77
C PRO A 297 24.85 -11.89 18.88
N GLY A 298 23.98 -10.92 18.56
CA GLY A 298 22.87 -10.56 19.44
C GLY A 298 21.94 -11.75 19.68
N GLN A 299 21.23 -11.77 20.80
CA GLN A 299 20.21 -12.79 21.07
C GLN A 299 19.14 -12.78 19.98
N THR A 300 18.53 -13.94 19.72
CA THR A 300 17.43 -14.07 18.76
C THR A 300 16.35 -13.03 19.06
N ALA A 301 15.91 -12.32 18.03
CA ALA A 301 14.84 -11.34 18.15
C ALA A 301 13.53 -11.97 18.68
N SER A 302 12.62 -11.14 19.18
CA SER A 302 11.34 -11.58 19.74
C SER A 302 10.18 -10.78 19.14
N GLY A 303 8.99 -11.37 19.13
CA GLY A 303 7.75 -10.71 18.68
C GLY A 303 7.53 -10.73 17.16
N GLY A 304 8.50 -11.22 16.38
CA GLY A 304 8.27 -11.56 14.98
C GLY A 304 7.33 -12.74 14.83
N ASN A 305 6.32 -12.65 13.96
CA ASN A 305 5.50 -13.79 13.53
C ASN A 305 5.83 -14.25 12.10
N ILE A 306 6.74 -13.54 11.41
CA ILE A 306 7.27 -13.93 10.10
C ILE A 306 8.73 -14.38 10.23
N VAL A 307 9.58 -13.57 10.88
CA VAL A 307 10.99 -13.90 11.13
C VAL A 307 11.39 -13.46 12.53
N ASN A 308 12.13 -14.32 13.23
CA ASN A 308 13.00 -13.95 14.35
C ASN A 308 14.37 -14.58 14.11
N SER A 309 15.41 -13.76 14.07
CA SER A 309 16.77 -14.23 13.84
C SER A 309 17.75 -13.52 14.77
N ALA A 310 18.73 -14.28 15.24
CA ALA A 310 19.92 -13.71 15.84
C ALA A 310 20.76 -13.01 14.78
N GLY A 311 21.61 -12.07 15.20
CA GLY A 311 22.63 -11.51 14.32
C GLY A 311 23.67 -12.56 13.89
N ASN A 312 24.55 -12.18 12.98
CA ASN A 312 25.72 -12.98 12.63
C ASN A 312 26.91 -12.57 13.49
N ALA A 313 27.71 -13.56 13.90
CA ALA A 313 28.96 -13.31 14.59
C ALA A 313 29.94 -12.52 13.70
N GLY A 314 30.80 -11.73 14.32
CA GLY A 314 31.98 -11.22 13.62
C GLY A 314 32.95 -12.36 13.34
N ALA A 315 33.58 -12.35 12.16
CA ALA A 315 34.61 -13.33 11.85
C ALA A 315 35.84 -13.11 12.77
N PRO A 316 36.57 -14.17 13.12
CA PRO A 316 37.76 -14.05 13.96
C PRO A 316 38.92 -13.41 13.19
N GLY A 317 39.81 -12.73 13.94
CA GLY A 317 41.14 -12.38 13.46
C GLY A 317 42.08 -13.55 13.63
N ILE A 318 42.97 -13.78 12.65
CA ILE A 318 43.88 -14.91 12.63
C ILE A 318 45.30 -14.39 12.43
N SER A 319 46.24 -14.92 13.20
CA SER A 319 47.66 -14.80 12.90
C SER A 319 48.32 -16.16 12.85
N VAL A 320 49.10 -16.40 11.79
CA VAL A 320 49.89 -17.61 11.62
C VAL A 320 51.27 -17.21 11.12
N ASN A 321 52.28 -17.51 11.91
CA ASN A 321 53.68 -17.33 11.55
C ASN A 321 54.04 -15.91 11.07
N GLY A 322 53.50 -14.89 11.75
CA GLY A 322 53.69 -13.48 11.41
C GLY A 322 52.82 -12.94 10.26
N SER A 323 52.02 -13.77 9.59
CA SER A 323 50.94 -13.27 8.73
C SER A 323 49.71 -12.95 9.59
N THR A 324 49.00 -11.87 9.28
CA THR A 324 47.76 -11.50 9.99
C THR A 324 46.60 -11.28 9.02
N LEU A 325 45.44 -11.83 9.35
CA LEU A 325 44.16 -11.58 8.69
C LEU A 325 43.18 -11.06 9.75
N ALA A 326 42.79 -9.80 9.66
CA ALA A 326 41.76 -9.26 10.53
C ALA A 326 40.38 -9.82 10.16
N GLY A 327 39.50 -9.97 11.16
CA GLY A 327 38.17 -10.53 10.96
C GLY A 327 37.21 -9.56 10.26
N HIS A 328 36.36 -10.06 9.37
CA HIS A 328 35.23 -9.30 8.83
C HIS A 328 34.13 -9.10 9.87
N GLY A 329 33.41 -7.98 9.77
CA GLY A 329 32.20 -7.74 10.55
C GLY A 329 31.05 -8.65 10.12
N GLY A 330 30.12 -8.90 11.04
CA GLY A 330 28.89 -9.64 10.74
C GLY A 330 27.97 -8.84 9.83
N SER A 331 27.44 -9.48 8.78
CA SER A 331 26.39 -8.89 7.93
C SER A 331 25.01 -9.09 8.56
N SER A 332 24.10 -8.15 8.32
CA SER A 332 22.68 -8.24 8.67
C SER A 332 21.84 -8.42 7.39
N PRO A 333 20.54 -8.70 7.49
CA PRO A 333 19.64 -8.69 6.32
C PRO A 333 19.56 -7.35 5.58
N LEU A 334 19.98 -6.24 6.21
CA LEU A 334 19.89 -4.88 5.67
C LEU A 334 21.26 -4.18 5.54
N GLY A 335 22.36 -4.92 5.70
CA GLY A 335 23.71 -4.34 5.65
C GLY A 335 24.84 -5.36 5.56
N GLY A 336 25.92 -4.99 4.89
CA GLY A 336 27.15 -5.77 4.81
C GLY A 336 28.11 -5.42 5.94
N GLY A 337 28.70 -6.43 6.57
CA GLY A 337 29.75 -6.25 7.56
C GLY A 337 30.98 -5.54 6.99
N GLY A 338 31.65 -4.74 7.81
CA GLY A 338 32.90 -4.10 7.42
C GLY A 338 33.98 -5.14 7.10
N PHE A 339 34.80 -4.89 6.07
CA PHE A 339 35.87 -5.82 5.74
C PHE A 339 37.02 -5.75 6.77
N GLY A 340 37.59 -6.89 7.13
CA GLY A 340 38.79 -6.93 7.97
C GLY A 340 39.98 -6.35 7.22
N ASN A 341 40.78 -5.51 7.89
CA ASN A 341 41.92 -4.84 7.26
C ASN A 341 43.26 -5.12 7.97
N SER A 342 44.14 -5.85 7.30
CA SER A 342 45.50 -6.15 7.79
C SER A 342 46.59 -5.24 7.22
N ALA A 343 46.24 -4.26 6.39
CA ALA A 343 47.23 -3.34 5.83
C ALA A 343 47.76 -2.38 6.91
N ALA A 344 49.08 -2.16 6.88
CA ALA A 344 49.76 -1.23 7.79
C ALA A 344 49.19 0.19 7.63
N GLY A 345 48.95 0.88 8.74
CA GLY A 345 48.42 2.25 8.76
C GLY A 345 46.98 2.44 8.28
N SER A 346 46.32 1.40 7.75
CA SER A 346 44.92 1.51 7.29
C SER A 346 43.93 1.64 8.45
N LEU A 347 42.77 2.24 8.18
CA LEU A 347 41.66 2.34 9.13
C LEU A 347 40.79 1.07 9.10
N ALA A 348 40.16 0.77 10.23
CA ALA A 348 39.16 -0.30 10.32
C ALA A 348 37.91 0.09 9.52
N ALA A 349 37.33 -0.85 8.78
CA ALA A 349 36.12 -0.58 8.01
C ALA A 349 34.89 -0.54 8.94
N PRO A 350 34.07 0.51 8.93
CA PRO A 350 32.79 0.50 9.63
C PRO A 350 31.84 -0.53 8.99
N GLY A 351 30.78 -0.88 9.71
CA GLY A 351 29.64 -1.58 9.11
C GLY A 351 28.99 -0.74 8.01
N SER A 352 28.47 -1.38 6.96
CA SER A 352 27.76 -0.71 5.85
C SER A 352 26.30 -1.17 5.78
N GLY A 353 25.33 -0.25 5.86
CA GLY A 353 23.91 -0.60 5.98
C GLY A 353 23.51 -1.02 7.39
N PHE A 354 22.20 -1.10 7.65
CA PHE A 354 21.68 -1.12 9.02
C PHE A 354 22.04 -2.39 9.78
N GLY A 355 22.49 -2.23 11.03
CA GLY A 355 22.78 -3.33 11.94
C GLY A 355 23.98 -4.20 11.60
N SER A 356 24.77 -3.83 10.60
CA SER A 356 26.02 -4.52 10.27
C SER A 356 27.13 -4.24 11.29
N GLY A 357 27.99 -5.23 11.54
CA GLY A 357 29.15 -5.10 12.42
C GLY A 357 30.38 -4.52 11.69
N ALA A 358 31.31 -3.94 12.45
CA ALA A 358 32.55 -3.39 11.90
C ALA A 358 33.59 -4.46 11.55
N GLY A 359 34.46 -4.18 10.59
CA GLY A 359 35.64 -5.00 10.30
C GLY A 359 36.75 -4.79 11.32
N GLY A 360 37.48 -5.86 11.64
CA GLY A 360 38.66 -5.82 12.49
C GLY A 360 39.87 -5.18 11.81
N ILE A 361 40.94 -5.01 12.58
CA ILE A 361 42.21 -4.42 12.12
C ILE A 361 43.40 -5.25 12.62
N ALA A 362 44.54 -5.21 11.92
CA ALA A 362 45.76 -5.91 12.35
C ALA A 362 47.04 -5.11 12.14
N ASN A 363 47.92 -5.08 13.15
CA ASN A 363 49.26 -4.49 13.13
C ASN A 363 50.34 -5.53 12.80
N ALA A 364 51.21 -5.17 11.86
CA ALA A 364 52.54 -5.76 11.66
C ALA A 364 53.53 -5.25 12.73
N PRO A 365 54.80 -5.70 12.76
CA PRO A 365 55.79 -5.22 13.72
C PRO A 365 56.09 -3.73 13.53
N ASN A 366 56.46 -3.06 14.63
CA ASN A 366 56.77 -1.62 14.67
C ASN A 366 55.67 -0.71 14.13
N GLN A 367 54.41 -0.97 14.50
CA GLN A 367 53.26 -0.16 14.11
C GLN A 367 52.61 0.51 15.34
N PRO A 368 52.10 1.74 15.20
CA PRO A 368 51.40 2.40 16.29
C PRO A 368 50.08 1.69 16.62
N GLY A 369 49.58 1.89 17.84
CA GLY A 369 48.24 1.43 18.22
C GLY A 369 47.18 2.11 17.36
N ARG A 370 46.13 1.38 16.99
CA ARG A 370 45.07 1.88 16.11
C ARG A 370 43.70 1.53 16.68
N PRO A 371 42.71 2.44 16.58
CA PRO A 371 41.34 2.14 16.95
C PRO A 371 40.71 1.13 15.97
N GLY A 372 39.68 0.44 16.44
CA GLY A 372 38.82 -0.37 15.59
C GLY A 372 37.80 0.48 14.82
N GLY A 373 36.78 -0.19 14.29
CA GLY A 373 35.70 0.40 13.49
C GLY A 373 34.37 0.42 14.25
N THR A 374 33.49 1.33 13.87
CA THR A 374 32.13 1.44 14.42
C THR A 374 31.16 0.50 13.72
N GLY A 375 30.30 -0.17 14.48
CA GLY A 375 29.15 -0.88 13.92
C GLY A 375 28.12 0.11 13.36
N ALA A 376 27.25 -0.36 12.48
CA ALA A 376 26.17 0.46 11.93
C ALA A 376 24.94 0.46 12.85
N SER A 377 24.25 1.59 12.91
CA SER A 377 22.98 1.72 13.63
C SER A 377 21.91 0.79 13.08
N GLY A 378 20.95 0.43 13.94
CA GLY A 378 19.75 -0.31 13.54
C GLY A 378 18.76 0.55 12.75
N ALA A 379 17.61 -0.05 12.43
CA ALA A 379 16.48 0.63 11.82
C ALA A 379 15.17 -0.09 12.13
N VAL A 380 14.07 0.67 12.08
CA VAL A 380 12.70 0.13 12.10
C VAL A 380 11.96 0.63 10.87
N ILE A 381 11.48 -0.28 10.03
CA ILE A 381 10.79 0.03 8.77
C ILE A 381 9.37 -0.54 8.86
N ILE A 382 8.37 0.32 8.68
CA ILE A 382 6.95 -0.03 8.86
C ILE A 382 6.23 0.22 7.54
N TYR A 383 5.68 -0.83 6.96
CA TYR A 383 4.80 -0.76 5.78
C TYR A 383 3.35 -0.83 6.26
N GLU A 384 2.56 0.20 6.01
CA GLU A 384 1.16 0.27 6.44
C GLU A 384 0.23 -0.18 5.33
N TYR A 385 -0.79 -0.97 5.68
CA TYR A 385 -1.77 -1.51 4.74
C TYR A 385 -3.20 -1.18 5.19
N ALA A 386 -4.08 -0.91 4.21
CA ALA A 386 -5.52 -0.73 4.40
C ALA A 386 -6.29 -2.05 4.58
#